data_AF-G9WNF5-F1
#
_entry.id   AF-G9WNF5-F1
#
_cell.length_a   1.000
_cell.length_b   1.000
_cell.length_c   1.000
_cell.angle_alpha   90.00
_cell.angle_beta   90.00
_cell.angle_gamma   90.00
#
_symmetry.space_group_name_H-M   'P 1'
#
loop_
_entity.id
_entity.type
_entity.pdbx_description
1 polymer ?
#
loop_
_entity_poly.entity_id
_entity_poly.type
_entity_poly.pdbx_seq_one_letter_code
_entity_poly.pdbx_strand_id
1 'polypeptide(L)'
;MKKHRTNRHNIGANCSKVFLVKKYKTAYKTFILLSAFLFLSAFPALARGWVRDTASYLWSYDLGNGNYCKSTWQWIDDNKSGVAKCYRFDQNGFLLTNTVTADGCSVNENGEWTVNNVVQTKAINVNAASSPSVSQSLPIKKEVLDKINQYRVGSSLSSLDEKESLDAIAEVRAQECAVSFSHTRPQGGSVLNENDVYGEILACNMHTPEKTVQAWEDSPTHNHVMLVKDFESFGSGYYVDSDGNDYCVVLFSYYD
;
A
#
# COMPACT_ATOMS: atom_id res chain seq x y z
N MET A 1 -38.38 -91.43 19.48
CA MET A 1 -37.49 -91.84 18.36
C MET A 1 -37.46 -90.74 17.29
N LYS A 2 -36.58 -90.89 16.29
CA LYS A 2 -36.50 -90.10 15.02
C LYS A 2 -37.90 -90.00 14.32
N LYS A 3 -38.21 -89.07 13.40
CA LYS A 3 -37.37 -88.27 12.47
C LYS A 3 -38.12 -87.05 11.87
N HIS A 4 -37.38 -86.22 11.11
CA HIS A 4 -37.74 -85.24 10.05
C HIS A 4 -38.98 -85.52 9.16
N ARG A 5 -39.53 -84.64 8.28
CA ARG A 5 -39.05 -83.44 7.50
C ARG A 5 -40.33 -82.66 6.98
N THR A 6 -40.41 -81.48 6.32
CA THR A 6 -39.54 -80.43 5.70
C THR A 6 -40.32 -79.09 5.55
N ASN A 7 -39.64 -77.98 5.15
CA ASN A 7 -40.01 -76.87 4.20
C ASN A 7 -41.48 -76.48 3.84
N ARG A 8 -41.82 -75.21 3.48
CA ARG A 8 -41.17 -73.87 3.55
C ARG A 8 -42.18 -72.74 3.16
N HIS A 9 -42.05 -71.59 3.84
CA HIS A 9 -42.26 -70.19 3.36
C HIS A 9 -43.66 -69.66 2.95
N ASN A 10 -44.01 -68.54 3.59
CA ASN A 10 -45.07 -67.59 3.23
C ASN A 10 -44.69 -66.70 2.04
N ILE A 11 -45.70 -66.05 1.44
CA ILE A 11 -45.70 -64.64 0.98
C ILE A 11 -47.14 -64.12 1.14
N GLY A 12 -47.35 -62.86 1.55
CA GLY A 12 -48.69 -62.25 1.55
C GLY A 12 -48.78 -60.85 2.17
N ALA A 13 -48.88 -59.82 1.32
CA ALA A 13 -49.38 -58.47 1.62
C ALA A 13 -49.43 -57.62 0.32
N ASN A 14 -50.19 -56.53 0.20
CA ASN A 14 -51.65 -56.37 0.37
C ASN A 14 -52.10 -55.18 -0.52
N CYS A 15 -53.36 -55.20 -0.96
CA CYS A 15 -54.04 -54.36 -1.95
C CYS A 15 -53.85 -52.82 -1.89
N SER A 16 -53.95 -52.17 -3.06
CA SER A 16 -53.90 -50.72 -3.29
C SER A 16 -55.27 -50.01 -3.17
N LYS A 17 -55.27 -48.67 -3.05
CA LYS A 17 -56.41 -47.80 -3.47
C LYS A 17 -55.93 -46.57 -4.25
N VAL A 18 -56.85 -45.93 -5.00
CA VAL A 18 -56.57 -45.06 -6.16
C VAL A 18 -57.40 -43.77 -6.10
N PHE A 19 -56.80 -42.62 -6.44
CA PHE A 19 -57.44 -41.40 -7.02
C PHE A 19 -56.31 -40.52 -7.61
N LEU A 20 -56.46 -39.70 -8.67
CA LEU A 20 -57.28 -39.76 -9.89
C LEU A 20 -56.63 -38.83 -10.94
N VAL A 21 -56.69 -39.16 -12.24
CA VAL A 21 -55.89 -38.51 -13.29
C VAL A 21 -56.60 -37.31 -13.95
N LYS A 22 -55.86 -36.20 -14.15
CA LYS A 22 -56.10 -35.25 -15.26
C LYS A 22 -54.80 -35.03 -16.05
N LYS A 23 -54.82 -35.36 -17.34
CA LYS A 23 -53.79 -35.02 -18.35
C LYS A 23 -54.47 -34.20 -19.44
N TYR A 24 -53.95 -33.03 -19.82
CA TYR A 24 -54.09 -32.50 -21.18
C TYR A 24 -52.84 -31.72 -21.58
N LYS A 25 -52.51 -31.73 -22.89
CA LYS A 25 -51.35 -31.08 -23.50
C LYS A 25 -51.81 -29.91 -24.37
N THR A 26 -51.08 -28.80 -24.35
CA THR A 26 -51.11 -27.76 -25.41
C THR A 26 -49.70 -27.22 -25.59
N ALA A 27 -49.26 -26.90 -26.82
CA ALA A 27 -47.88 -26.47 -27.09
C ALA A 27 -47.74 -25.59 -28.35
N TYR A 28 -47.02 -24.46 -28.23
CA TYR A 28 -46.38 -23.69 -29.31
C TYR A 28 -45.29 -22.81 -28.66
N LYS A 29 -43.99 -23.04 -28.90
CA LYS A 29 -43.13 -22.45 -29.96
C LYS A 29 -42.97 -20.90 -29.92
N THR A 30 -41.77 -20.49 -29.51
CA THR A 30 -40.96 -19.35 -30.01
C THR A 30 -41.49 -17.91 -29.98
N PHE A 31 -40.89 -17.08 -29.10
CA PHE A 31 -40.26 -15.80 -29.50
C PHE A 31 -39.08 -15.47 -28.57
N ILE A 32 -38.28 -14.43 -28.89
CA ILE A 32 -36.96 -14.14 -28.29
C ILE A 32 -36.97 -12.76 -27.60
N LEU A 33 -36.32 -12.61 -26.43
CA LEU A 33 -35.35 -11.55 -26.06
C LEU A 33 -35.07 -11.46 -24.54
N LEU A 34 -33.85 -11.03 -24.20
CA LEU A 34 -33.33 -10.58 -22.89
C LEU A 34 -33.75 -11.35 -21.61
N SER A 35 -32.85 -12.22 -21.15
CA SER A 35 -32.40 -12.17 -19.75
C SER A 35 -30.92 -11.78 -19.74
N ALA A 36 -30.58 -10.70 -19.04
CA ALA A 36 -29.23 -10.14 -19.08
C ALA A 36 -28.21 -11.02 -18.33
N PHE A 37 -26.95 -10.85 -18.71
CA PHE A 37 -25.77 -11.53 -18.18
C PHE A 37 -25.55 -11.23 -16.68
N LEU A 38 -26.30 -11.88 -15.80
CA LEU A 38 -26.13 -11.80 -14.34
C LEU A 38 -24.97 -12.70 -13.87
N PHE A 39 -23.80 -12.50 -14.46
CA PHE A 39 -22.59 -12.59 -13.66
C PHE A 39 -22.64 -11.42 -12.68
N LEU A 40 -23.00 -11.71 -11.43
CA LEU A 40 -22.47 -10.93 -10.32
C LEU A 40 -20.96 -11.25 -10.25
N SER A 41 -20.20 -10.64 -11.15
CA SER A 41 -18.83 -10.29 -10.84
C SER A 41 -18.91 -9.40 -9.62
N ALA A 42 -18.64 -9.96 -8.44
CA ALA A 42 -18.40 -9.14 -7.26
C ALA A 42 -17.25 -8.21 -7.64
N PHE A 43 -17.55 -6.93 -7.83
CA PHE A 43 -16.52 -5.92 -7.90
C PHE A 43 -15.69 -6.09 -6.63
N PRO A 44 -14.37 -6.32 -6.71
CA PRO A 44 -13.55 -6.16 -5.53
C PRO A 44 -13.79 -4.71 -5.06
N ALA A 45 -14.41 -4.55 -3.91
CA ALA A 45 -14.40 -3.27 -3.24
C ALA A 45 -12.93 -3.06 -2.85
N LEU A 46 -12.26 -2.09 -3.48
CA LEU A 46 -10.91 -1.68 -3.13
C LEU A 46 -11.00 -0.99 -1.75
N ALA A 47 -10.97 -1.80 -0.71
CA ALA A 47 -11.51 -1.48 0.61
C ALA A 47 -10.41 -0.94 1.52
N ARG A 48 -9.83 0.20 1.10
CA ARG A 48 -8.77 0.90 1.84
C ARG A 48 -9.11 1.02 3.33
N GLY A 49 -8.37 0.30 4.17
CA GLY A 49 -8.72 0.11 5.57
C GLY A 49 -8.31 -1.26 6.13
N TRP A 50 -8.80 -1.55 7.33
CA TRP A 50 -8.56 -2.82 8.02
C TRP A 50 -9.33 -3.98 7.38
N VAL A 51 -8.59 -4.99 6.91
CA VAL A 51 -9.11 -6.25 6.36
C VAL A 51 -8.65 -7.40 7.26
N ARG A 52 -9.48 -8.43 7.43
CA ARG A 52 -9.16 -9.61 8.25
C ARG A 52 -9.12 -10.85 7.37
N ASP A 53 -8.02 -11.60 7.43
CA ASP A 53 -7.93 -12.87 6.73
C ASP A 53 -8.88 -13.91 7.36
N THR A 54 -9.50 -14.74 6.52
CA THR A 54 -10.54 -15.70 6.91
C THR A 54 -9.99 -17.05 7.35
N ALA A 55 -8.71 -17.35 7.06
CA ALA A 55 -8.06 -18.60 7.46
C ALA A 55 -7.27 -18.46 8.78
N SER A 56 -6.43 -17.43 8.87
CA SER A 56 -5.57 -17.13 10.03
C SER A 56 -6.25 -16.25 11.09
N TYR A 57 -7.35 -15.57 10.74
CA TYR A 57 -8.03 -14.57 11.57
C TYR A 57 -7.19 -13.34 11.95
N LEU A 58 -6.03 -13.14 11.32
CA LEU A 58 -5.14 -11.99 11.50
C LEU A 58 -5.67 -10.76 10.73
N TRP A 59 -5.24 -9.58 11.17
CA TRP A 59 -5.57 -8.30 10.52
C TRP A 59 -4.46 -7.86 9.57
N SER A 60 -4.83 -7.20 8.49
CA SER A 60 -3.99 -6.53 7.50
C SER A 60 -4.59 -5.17 7.15
N TYR A 61 -3.82 -4.28 6.54
CA TYR A 61 -4.34 -2.97 6.10
C TYR A 61 -4.21 -2.83 4.58
N ASP A 62 -5.34 -2.83 3.87
CA ASP A 62 -5.42 -2.62 2.42
C ASP A 62 -5.19 -1.14 2.10
N LEU A 63 -4.32 -0.86 1.15
CA LEU A 63 -4.01 0.50 0.68
C LEU A 63 -5.06 1.05 -0.30
N GLY A 64 -5.96 0.20 -0.81
CA GLY A 64 -6.96 0.52 -1.82
C GLY A 64 -6.50 0.31 -3.26
N ASN A 65 -5.37 -0.38 -3.47
CA ASN A 65 -4.79 -0.68 -4.78
C ASN A 65 -4.39 -2.15 -4.94
N GLY A 66 -4.87 -3.04 -4.05
CA GLY A 66 -4.49 -4.47 -4.03
C GLY A 66 -3.18 -4.77 -3.29
N ASN A 67 -2.46 -3.76 -2.80
CA ASN A 67 -1.31 -3.92 -1.90
C ASN A 67 -1.71 -3.64 -0.45
N TYR A 68 -0.92 -4.21 0.47
CA TYR A 68 -1.13 -4.12 1.91
C TYR A 68 0.13 -3.60 2.61
N CYS A 69 -0.04 -2.97 3.77
CA CYS A 69 1.10 -2.66 4.66
C CYS A 69 1.82 -3.96 5.07
N LYS A 70 3.14 -4.04 4.80
CA LYS A 70 3.99 -5.21 5.08
C LYS A 70 5.40 -4.78 5.44
N SER A 71 6.12 -5.63 6.19
CA SER A 71 7.51 -5.46 6.64
C SER A 71 7.84 -4.20 7.46
N THR A 72 6.90 -3.27 7.68
CA THR A 72 7.16 -1.93 8.22
C THR A 72 6.23 -1.52 9.36
N TRP A 73 6.56 -0.41 10.01
CA TRP A 73 5.67 0.38 10.87
C TRP A 73 4.82 1.33 10.03
N GLN A 74 3.54 1.48 10.35
CA GLN A 74 2.63 2.40 9.68
C GLN A 74 1.81 3.21 10.69
N TRP A 75 1.75 4.52 10.48
CA TRP A 75 0.79 5.39 11.15
C TRP A 75 -0.56 5.32 10.42
N ILE A 76 -1.63 5.00 11.15
CA ILE A 76 -2.99 4.81 10.62
C ILE A 76 -3.98 5.58 11.48
N ASP A 77 -4.75 6.48 10.85
CA ASP A 77 -5.96 7.11 11.39
C ASP A 77 -7.17 6.34 10.83
N ASP A 78 -7.64 5.36 11.61
CA ASP A 78 -8.66 4.39 11.20
C ASP A 78 -10.08 4.97 11.21
N ASN A 79 -10.34 5.88 12.16
CA ASN A 79 -11.62 6.54 12.38
C ASN A 79 -11.73 7.91 11.67
N LYS A 80 -10.66 8.39 11.01
CA LYS A 80 -10.57 9.68 10.31
C LYS A 80 -10.73 10.89 11.24
N SER A 81 -10.26 10.75 12.48
CA SER A 81 -10.30 11.79 13.52
C SER A 81 -9.18 12.83 13.39
N GLY A 82 -8.16 12.55 12.59
CA GLY A 82 -6.92 13.30 12.57
C GLY A 82 -5.92 12.88 13.63
N VAL A 83 -6.06 11.69 14.22
CA VAL A 83 -5.11 11.14 15.19
C VAL A 83 -4.77 9.71 14.81
N ALA A 84 -3.61 9.54 14.18
CA ALA A 84 -3.06 8.22 13.89
C ALA A 84 -2.54 7.54 15.16
N LYS A 85 -2.54 6.21 15.11
CA LYS A 85 -1.72 5.34 15.98
C LYS A 85 -0.71 4.60 15.11
N CYS A 86 0.39 4.13 15.70
CA CYS A 86 1.41 3.37 14.97
C CYS A 86 1.18 1.86 15.12
N TYR A 87 1.34 1.10 14.03
CA TYR A 87 1.07 -0.33 13.94
C TYR A 87 2.21 -1.05 13.20
N ARG A 88 2.56 -2.27 13.62
CA ARG A 88 3.63 -3.06 12.98
C ARG A 88 3.08 -4.22 12.16
N PHE A 89 3.49 -4.31 10.90
CA PHE A 89 3.15 -5.41 10.01
C PHE A 89 4.35 -6.33 9.79
N ASP A 90 4.09 -7.64 9.73
CA ASP A 90 5.08 -8.69 9.42
C ASP A 90 5.42 -8.73 7.91
N GLN A 91 6.31 -9.65 7.51
CA GLN A 91 6.72 -9.80 6.11
C GLN A 91 5.58 -10.19 5.15
N ASN A 92 4.52 -10.82 5.67
CA ASN A 92 3.35 -11.27 4.90
C ASN A 92 2.26 -10.19 4.81
N GLY A 93 2.34 -9.16 5.65
CA GLY A 93 1.35 -8.07 5.75
C GLY A 93 0.35 -8.24 6.90
N PHE A 94 0.63 -9.09 7.88
CA PHE A 94 -0.20 -9.28 9.07
C PHE A 94 0.24 -8.38 10.23
N LEU A 95 -0.74 -7.79 10.91
CA LEU A 95 -0.56 -6.98 12.11
C LEU A 95 0.00 -7.81 13.27
N LEU A 96 1.08 -7.35 13.88
CA LEU A 96 1.59 -7.89 15.14
C LEU A 96 0.77 -7.35 16.31
N THR A 97 0.38 -8.21 17.24
CA THR A 97 -0.37 -7.85 18.46
C THR A 97 0.23 -8.53 19.70
N ASN A 98 0.04 -7.90 20.87
CA ASN A 98 0.44 -8.39 22.20
C ASN A 98 1.86 -8.99 22.26
N THR A 99 2.85 -8.25 21.73
CA THR A 99 4.22 -8.74 21.56
C THR A 99 5.25 -7.62 21.61
N VAL A 100 6.52 -7.98 21.74
CA VAL A 100 7.67 -7.10 21.49
C VAL A 100 8.20 -7.41 20.10
N THR A 101 8.36 -6.38 19.27
CA THR A 101 8.83 -6.52 17.89
C THR A 101 10.34 -6.80 17.85
N ALA A 102 10.87 -7.24 16.70
CA ALA A 102 12.29 -7.58 16.56
C ALA A 102 13.24 -6.38 16.81
N ASP A 103 12.73 -5.17 16.62
CA ASP A 103 13.35 -3.87 16.90
C ASP A 103 13.13 -3.37 18.36
N GLY A 104 12.56 -4.19 19.24
CA GLY A 104 12.47 -3.94 20.69
C GLY A 104 11.27 -3.10 21.15
N CYS A 105 10.36 -2.74 20.25
CA CYS A 105 9.18 -1.93 20.55
C CYS A 105 7.98 -2.81 20.96
N SER A 106 7.19 -2.36 21.94
CA SER A 106 6.02 -3.11 22.44
C SER A 106 4.74 -2.72 21.68
N VAL A 107 3.97 -3.72 21.22
CA VAL A 107 2.60 -3.53 20.70
C VAL A 107 1.56 -4.19 21.61
N ASN A 108 0.46 -3.50 21.85
CA ASN A 108 -0.62 -4.00 22.72
C ASN A 108 -1.53 -5.02 22.02
N GLU A 109 -2.61 -5.46 22.67
CA GLU A 109 -3.59 -6.41 22.13
C GLU A 109 -4.27 -5.96 20.82
N ASN A 110 -4.35 -4.65 20.58
CA ASN A 110 -4.88 -4.05 19.33
C ASN A 110 -3.79 -3.85 18.26
N GLY A 111 -2.53 -4.21 18.54
CA GLY A 111 -1.38 -3.98 17.67
C GLY A 111 -0.86 -2.54 17.67
N GLU A 112 -1.34 -1.71 18.58
CA GLU A 112 -0.96 -0.31 18.71
C GLU A 112 0.40 -0.21 19.42
N TRP A 113 1.33 0.58 18.88
CA TRP A 113 2.63 0.84 19.49
C TRP A 113 2.48 1.51 20.86
N THR A 114 3.23 1.00 21.84
CA THR A 114 3.25 1.53 23.21
C THR A 114 4.68 1.81 23.68
N VAL A 115 4.81 2.89 24.46
CA VAL A 115 6.01 3.20 25.25
C VAL A 115 5.54 3.34 26.69
N ASN A 116 6.12 2.57 27.62
CA ASN A 116 5.68 2.52 29.03
C ASN A 116 4.16 2.27 29.18
N ASN A 117 3.61 1.37 28.36
CA ASN A 117 2.17 1.06 28.23
C ASN A 117 1.26 2.21 27.75
N VAL A 118 1.81 3.36 27.36
CA VAL A 118 1.05 4.46 26.75
C VAL A 118 1.05 4.29 25.23
N VAL A 119 -0.13 4.23 24.62
CA VAL A 119 -0.30 4.16 23.16
C VAL A 119 0.26 5.42 22.50
N GLN A 120 1.13 5.24 21.53
CA GLN A 120 1.75 6.34 20.79
C GLN A 120 0.79 6.83 19.70
N THR A 121 0.52 8.14 19.72
CA THR A 121 -0.39 8.82 18.78
C THR A 121 0.33 9.93 18.04
N LYS A 122 -0.06 10.20 16.79
CA LYS A 122 0.42 11.31 15.97
C LYS A 122 -0.77 12.03 15.34
N ALA A 123 -0.87 13.34 15.51
CA ALA A 123 -1.86 14.12 14.79
C ALA A 123 -1.58 14.06 13.27
N ILE A 124 -2.60 13.71 12.47
CA ILE A 124 -2.62 13.99 11.03
C ILE A 124 -3.65 15.09 10.79
N ASN A 125 -3.22 16.26 10.34
CA ASN A 125 -4.05 17.45 10.30
C ASN A 125 -5.16 17.36 9.21
N VAL A 126 -6.35 16.82 9.54
CA VAL A 126 -7.50 16.76 8.60
C VAL A 126 -8.06 18.13 8.24
N ASN A 127 -7.78 19.17 9.03
CA ASN A 127 -8.08 20.56 8.68
C ASN A 127 -6.97 21.23 7.83
N ALA A 128 -6.14 20.44 7.14
CA ALA A 128 -5.24 20.91 6.08
C ALA A 128 -6.01 21.31 4.80
N ALA A 129 -6.92 22.28 4.93
CA ALA A 129 -7.36 23.12 3.81
C ALA A 129 -6.21 24.02 3.27
N SER A 130 -5.04 23.92 3.88
CA SER A 130 -3.74 24.40 3.41
C SER A 130 -2.66 23.32 3.52
N SER A 131 -2.92 22.09 3.04
CA SER A 131 -1.80 21.30 2.51
C SER A 131 -1.12 22.10 1.39
N PRO A 132 0.21 21.99 1.20
CA PRO A 132 0.73 22.00 -0.17
C PRO A 132 0.10 20.77 -0.83
N SER A 133 -1.01 21.02 -1.54
CA SER A 133 -1.94 19.97 -1.96
C SER A 133 -1.24 18.92 -2.83
N VAL A 134 -1.89 17.77 -3.08
CA VAL A 134 -1.44 16.82 -4.12
C VAL A 134 -1.32 17.50 -5.50
N SER A 135 -2.01 18.64 -5.71
CA SER A 135 -1.89 19.52 -6.88
C SER A 135 -0.77 20.58 -6.80
N GLN A 136 0.03 20.62 -5.72
CA GLN A 136 1.21 21.50 -5.56
C GLN A 136 2.50 20.72 -5.25
N SER A 137 2.43 19.60 -4.51
CA SER A 137 3.58 18.70 -4.40
C SER A 137 3.99 18.13 -5.76
N LEU A 138 3.03 17.75 -6.61
CA LEU A 138 3.31 17.23 -7.95
C LEU A 138 4.04 18.27 -8.86
N PRO A 139 3.59 19.53 -8.99
CA PRO A 139 4.39 20.59 -9.62
C PRO A 139 5.80 20.75 -9.04
N ILE A 140 5.96 20.80 -7.72
CA ILE A 140 7.28 20.99 -7.09
C ILE A 140 8.22 19.82 -7.40
N LYS A 141 7.73 18.58 -7.28
CA LYS A 141 8.45 17.35 -7.67
C LYS A 141 8.90 17.40 -9.14
N LYS A 142 7.93 17.58 -10.04
CA LYS A 142 8.14 17.64 -11.50
C LYS A 142 9.17 18.72 -11.87
N GLU A 143 9.05 19.90 -11.29
CA GLU A 143 9.90 21.05 -11.60
C GLU A 143 11.32 20.92 -11.01
N VAL A 144 11.50 20.27 -9.86
CA VAL A 144 12.83 19.91 -9.35
C VAL A 144 13.55 18.97 -10.34
N LEU A 145 12.86 17.92 -10.80
CA LEU A 145 13.40 16.98 -11.78
C LEU A 145 13.71 17.67 -13.13
N ASP A 146 12.82 18.55 -13.61
CA ASP A 146 13.05 19.35 -14.83
C ASP A 146 14.27 20.27 -14.71
N LYS A 147 14.49 20.92 -13.55
CA LYS A 147 15.66 21.78 -13.33
C LYS A 147 16.96 20.99 -13.22
N ILE A 148 16.95 19.80 -12.59
CA ILE A 148 18.11 18.89 -12.61
C ILE A 148 18.44 18.48 -14.05
N ASN A 149 17.44 18.16 -14.88
CA ASN A 149 17.65 17.84 -16.29
C ASN A 149 18.17 19.04 -17.10
N GLN A 150 17.70 20.26 -16.84
CA GLN A 150 18.27 21.49 -17.43
C GLN A 150 19.76 21.66 -17.04
N TYR A 151 20.11 21.43 -15.77
CA TYR A 151 21.49 21.51 -15.29
C TYR A 151 22.41 20.44 -15.92
N ARG A 152 21.92 19.20 -16.03
CA ARG A 152 22.63 18.08 -16.71
C ARG A 152 22.88 18.39 -18.18
N VAL A 153 21.87 18.87 -18.91
CA VAL A 153 22.00 19.25 -20.33
C VAL A 153 22.95 20.43 -20.51
N GLY A 154 22.89 21.45 -19.64
CA GLY A 154 23.87 22.54 -19.59
C GLY A 154 25.30 22.04 -19.33
N SER A 155 25.44 20.98 -18.53
CA SER A 155 26.70 20.28 -18.24
C SER A 155 27.11 19.26 -19.30
N SER A 156 26.47 19.25 -20.48
CA SER A 156 26.72 18.33 -21.59
C SER A 156 26.49 16.84 -21.26
N LEU A 157 25.51 16.54 -20.42
CA LEU A 157 25.01 15.19 -20.12
C LEU A 157 23.60 14.98 -20.68
N SER A 158 23.19 13.72 -20.82
CA SER A 158 21.79 13.37 -21.09
C SER A 158 20.87 13.74 -19.91
N SER A 159 19.63 14.10 -20.23
CA SER A 159 18.52 14.05 -19.27
C SER A 159 18.32 12.64 -18.72
N LEU A 160 17.78 12.56 -17.51
CA LEU A 160 17.29 11.35 -16.86
C LEU A 160 15.78 11.20 -17.08
N ASP A 161 15.31 9.97 -17.18
CA ASP A 161 13.88 9.67 -17.27
C ASP A 161 13.22 9.57 -15.88
N GLU A 162 11.95 9.97 -15.78
CA GLU A 162 11.19 10.01 -14.52
C GLU A 162 10.57 8.64 -14.19
N LYS A 163 10.92 8.08 -13.03
CA LYS A 163 10.59 6.70 -12.66
C LYS A 163 9.68 6.62 -11.43
N GLU A 164 8.43 6.20 -11.63
CA GLU A 164 7.37 6.14 -10.60
C GLU A 164 7.78 5.32 -9.35
N SER A 165 8.58 4.27 -9.50
CA SER A 165 9.08 3.48 -8.37
C SER A 165 10.08 4.25 -7.48
N LEU A 166 10.91 5.11 -8.07
CA LEU A 166 11.82 5.99 -7.32
C LEU A 166 11.05 7.12 -6.63
N ASP A 167 10.05 7.70 -7.31
CA ASP A 167 9.10 8.67 -6.75
C ASP A 167 8.43 8.12 -5.47
N ALA A 168 7.92 6.88 -5.51
CA ALA A 168 7.26 6.24 -4.38
C ALA A 168 8.21 6.03 -3.17
N ILE A 169 9.47 5.68 -3.40
CA ILE A 169 10.49 5.55 -2.35
C ILE A 169 10.85 6.95 -1.81
N ALA A 170 11.03 7.93 -2.69
CA ALA A 170 11.40 9.29 -2.35
C ALA A 170 10.31 10.02 -1.54
N GLU A 171 9.02 9.79 -1.81
CA GLU A 171 7.90 10.33 -1.00
C GLU A 171 7.89 9.79 0.43
N VAL A 172 8.16 8.50 0.64
CA VAL A 172 8.38 7.94 1.98
C VAL A 172 9.62 8.57 2.62
N ARG A 173 10.68 8.73 1.84
CA ARG A 173 11.96 9.28 2.31
C ARG A 173 11.86 10.75 2.72
N ALA A 174 11.04 11.55 2.06
CA ALA A 174 10.78 12.94 2.45
C ALA A 174 10.05 13.03 3.81
N GLN A 175 9.12 12.10 4.08
CA GLN A 175 8.46 11.98 5.38
C GLN A 175 9.41 11.48 6.48
N GLU A 176 10.33 10.57 6.17
CA GLU A 176 11.42 10.18 7.08
C GLU A 176 12.35 11.35 7.42
N CYS A 177 12.66 12.21 6.43
CA CYS A 177 13.49 13.40 6.63
C CYS A 177 12.86 14.44 7.58
N ALA A 178 11.53 14.51 7.66
CA ALA A 178 10.82 15.30 8.65
C ALA A 178 10.83 14.69 10.07
N VAL A 179 11.17 13.41 10.22
CA VAL A 179 11.42 12.78 11.53
C VAL A 179 12.90 12.96 11.93
N SER A 180 13.81 12.87 10.96
CA SER A 180 15.24 13.14 11.15
C SER A 180 15.90 13.48 9.81
N PHE A 181 16.39 14.71 9.66
CA PHE A 181 17.06 15.15 8.43
C PHE A 181 18.49 14.60 8.36
N SER A 182 18.62 13.39 7.82
CA SER A 182 19.87 12.63 7.70
C SER A 182 19.76 11.61 6.57
N HIS A 183 20.89 11.29 5.92
CA HIS A 183 21.01 10.15 4.99
C HIS A 183 20.86 8.77 5.67
N THR A 184 20.96 8.72 7.00
CA THR A 184 20.56 7.55 7.79
C THR A 184 19.07 7.65 8.11
N ARG A 185 18.31 6.61 7.73
CA ARG A 185 16.85 6.55 7.94
C ARG A 185 16.53 6.46 9.46
N PRO A 186 15.37 6.94 9.95
CA PRO A 186 15.03 6.92 11.38
C PRO A 186 15.11 5.53 12.05
N GLN A 187 14.82 4.47 11.28
CA GLN A 187 14.90 3.05 11.66
C GLN A 187 16.31 2.44 11.52
N GLY A 188 17.31 3.24 11.14
CA GLY A 188 18.65 2.80 10.75
C GLY A 188 18.75 2.39 9.26
N GLY A 189 19.99 2.29 8.78
CA GLY A 189 20.27 2.00 7.36
C GLY A 189 20.15 3.22 6.45
N SER A 190 20.30 3.00 5.14
CA SER A 190 20.22 4.02 4.09
C SER A 190 19.09 3.70 3.10
N VAL A 191 18.65 4.69 2.32
CA VAL A 191 17.74 4.45 1.18
C VAL A 191 18.45 3.72 0.04
N LEU A 192 19.79 3.79 -0.05
CA LEU A 192 20.61 3.04 -1.00
C LEU A 192 20.63 1.51 -0.75
N ASN A 193 19.87 1.03 0.23
CA ASN A 193 19.60 -0.39 0.48
C ASN A 193 18.29 -0.87 -0.20
N GLU A 194 17.47 0.05 -0.72
CA GLU A 194 16.30 -0.29 -1.53
C GLU A 194 16.74 -0.67 -2.95
N ASN A 195 15.99 -1.54 -3.63
CA ASN A 195 16.29 -1.91 -5.00
C ASN A 195 16.26 -0.69 -5.93
N ASP A 196 17.16 -0.68 -6.92
CA ASP A 196 17.32 0.34 -7.94
C ASP A 196 17.70 1.75 -7.45
N VAL A 197 17.98 1.96 -6.15
CA VAL A 197 18.39 3.27 -5.62
C VAL A 197 19.91 3.35 -5.47
N TYR A 198 20.56 4.15 -6.32
CA TYR A 198 22.03 4.26 -6.39
C TYR A 198 22.58 5.66 -6.07
N GLY A 199 21.72 6.67 -5.97
CA GLY A 199 22.07 8.00 -5.46
C GLY A 199 20.93 8.60 -4.64
N GLU A 200 21.27 9.46 -3.68
CA GLU A 200 20.33 10.22 -2.84
C GLU A 200 20.89 11.63 -2.64
N ILE A 201 20.07 12.66 -2.91
CA ILE A 201 20.32 14.04 -2.47
C ILE A 201 19.12 14.56 -1.69
N LEU A 202 19.40 15.36 -0.66
CA LEU A 202 18.43 15.82 0.33
C LEU A 202 18.48 17.36 0.44
N ALA A 203 17.33 17.98 0.64
CA ALA A 203 17.21 19.39 0.98
C ALA A 203 16.09 19.61 2.01
N CYS A 204 16.23 20.63 2.84
CA CYS A 204 15.17 21.09 3.73
C CYS A 204 15.10 22.63 3.76
N ASN A 205 13.91 23.17 3.99
CA ASN A 205 13.63 24.61 4.13
C ASN A 205 14.12 25.46 2.95
N MET A 206 13.94 24.92 1.72
CA MET A 206 14.26 25.62 0.48
C MET A 206 13.04 26.34 -0.11
N HIS A 207 11.84 25.80 0.11
CA HIS A 207 10.53 26.33 -0.28
C HIS A 207 10.26 26.49 -1.80
N THR A 208 11.26 26.52 -2.69
CA THR A 208 11.06 26.56 -4.15
C THR A 208 12.06 25.66 -4.91
N PRO A 209 11.67 25.06 -6.05
CA PRO A 209 12.55 24.24 -6.87
C PRO A 209 13.88 24.90 -7.29
N GLU A 210 13.91 26.22 -7.54
CA GLU A 210 15.14 26.94 -7.88
C GLU A 210 16.15 26.89 -6.74
N LYS A 211 15.69 27.17 -5.52
CA LYS A 211 16.55 27.19 -4.33
C LYS A 211 17.05 25.79 -3.99
N THR A 212 16.18 24.79 -4.12
CA THR A 212 16.53 23.38 -3.94
C THR A 212 17.67 22.96 -4.86
N VAL A 213 17.54 23.20 -6.18
CA VAL A 213 18.56 22.80 -7.14
C VAL A 213 19.83 23.66 -7.01
N GLN A 214 19.73 24.98 -6.80
CA GLN A 214 20.90 25.83 -6.56
C GLN A 214 21.70 25.39 -5.32
N ALA A 215 21.03 25.01 -4.22
CA ALA A 215 21.69 24.50 -3.02
C ALA A 215 22.36 23.13 -3.24
N TRP A 216 21.94 22.38 -4.26
CA TRP A 216 22.62 21.17 -4.71
C TRP A 216 23.78 21.47 -5.68
N GLU A 217 23.65 22.45 -6.58
CA GLU A 217 24.74 22.93 -7.45
C GLU A 217 25.92 23.51 -6.64
N ASP A 218 25.61 24.34 -5.64
CA ASP A 218 26.59 25.00 -4.75
C ASP A 218 27.30 24.01 -3.80
N SER A 219 26.76 22.80 -3.64
CA SER A 219 27.30 21.73 -2.79
C SER A 219 28.09 20.72 -3.62
N PRO A 220 29.44 20.65 -3.51
CA PRO A 220 30.25 19.75 -4.34
C PRO A 220 29.84 18.28 -4.28
N THR A 221 29.31 17.80 -3.14
CA THR A 221 28.84 16.43 -2.97
C THR A 221 27.51 16.19 -3.68
N HIS A 222 26.52 17.09 -3.52
CA HIS A 222 25.22 16.93 -4.19
C HIS A 222 25.34 17.13 -5.70
N ASN A 223 26.12 18.13 -6.12
CA ASN A 223 26.41 18.40 -7.53
C ASN A 223 27.08 17.19 -8.22
N HIS A 224 28.03 16.54 -7.54
CA HIS A 224 28.64 15.31 -8.07
C HIS A 224 27.60 14.21 -8.36
N VAL A 225 26.61 14.01 -7.47
CA VAL A 225 25.53 13.02 -7.69
C VAL A 225 24.65 13.43 -8.88
N MET A 226 24.25 14.69 -8.99
CA MET A 226 23.46 15.19 -10.13
C MET A 226 24.18 15.01 -11.49
N LEU A 227 25.52 15.02 -11.49
CA LEU A 227 26.38 14.91 -12.67
C LEU A 227 27.01 13.52 -12.89
N VAL A 228 26.59 12.48 -12.17
CA VAL A 228 26.96 11.09 -12.51
C VAL A 228 26.43 10.78 -13.92
N LYS A 229 27.35 10.42 -14.81
CA LYS A 229 27.04 10.26 -16.24
C LYS A 229 26.16 9.05 -16.55
N ASP A 230 26.37 7.99 -15.80
CA ASP A 230 25.85 6.65 -16.10
C ASP A 230 24.46 6.42 -15.49
N PHE A 231 23.94 7.35 -14.68
CA PHE A 231 22.53 7.32 -14.29
C PHE A 231 21.63 7.50 -15.53
N GLU A 232 20.55 6.72 -15.56
CA GLU A 232 19.56 6.71 -16.64
C GLU A 232 18.21 7.29 -16.18
N SER A 233 17.83 7.10 -14.91
CA SER A 233 16.57 7.58 -14.35
C SER A 233 16.68 8.19 -12.96
N PHE A 234 15.63 8.90 -12.56
CA PHE A 234 15.47 9.49 -11.23
C PHE A 234 14.00 9.54 -10.77
N GLY A 235 13.79 9.83 -9.49
CA GLY A 235 12.48 10.12 -8.91
C GLY A 235 12.63 11.04 -7.71
N SER A 236 11.54 11.70 -7.33
CA SER A 236 11.52 12.77 -6.33
C SER A 236 10.44 12.58 -5.26
N GLY A 237 10.71 13.18 -4.11
CA GLY A 237 9.80 13.26 -2.97
C GLY A 237 9.75 14.69 -2.47
N TYR A 238 8.55 15.15 -2.11
CA TYR A 238 8.35 16.45 -1.47
C TYR A 238 7.33 16.32 -0.35
N TYR A 239 7.71 16.74 0.85
CA TYR A 239 6.87 16.71 2.04
C TYR A 239 6.98 18.05 2.79
N VAL A 240 5.91 18.45 3.46
CA VAL A 240 5.89 19.60 4.38
C VAL A 240 5.25 19.17 5.69
N ASP A 241 5.87 19.52 6.81
CA ASP A 241 5.42 19.12 8.14
C ASP A 241 4.29 20.02 8.71
N SER A 242 3.98 19.87 10.01
CA SER A 242 2.98 20.69 10.71
C SER A 242 3.41 22.14 10.96
N ASP A 243 4.72 22.40 10.92
CA ASP A 243 5.36 23.62 11.40
C ASP A 243 5.75 24.52 10.21
N GLY A 244 5.68 23.98 8.99
CA GLY A 244 5.93 24.64 7.72
C GLY A 244 7.30 24.32 7.11
N ASN A 245 8.06 23.38 7.68
CA ASN A 245 9.34 22.96 7.12
C ASN A 245 9.09 22.07 5.88
N ASP A 246 9.75 22.38 4.76
CA ASP A 246 9.74 21.52 3.57
C ASP A 246 10.95 20.60 3.50
N TYR A 247 10.75 19.43 2.90
CA TYR A 247 11.73 18.38 2.73
C TYR A 247 11.65 17.86 1.30
N CYS A 248 12.75 18.02 0.55
CA CYS A 248 12.87 17.51 -0.82
C CYS A 248 13.94 16.42 -0.89
N VAL A 249 13.61 15.36 -1.61
CA VAL A 249 14.47 14.20 -1.87
C VAL A 249 14.50 13.96 -3.36
N VAL A 250 15.67 13.68 -3.92
CA VAL A 250 15.80 13.06 -5.25
C VAL A 250 16.66 11.80 -5.15
N LEU A 251 16.16 10.73 -5.76
CA LEU A 251 16.78 9.43 -5.84
C LEU A 251 17.16 9.13 -7.30
N PHE A 252 18.30 8.48 -7.52
CA PHE A 252 18.86 8.24 -8.84
C PHE A 252 19.12 6.75 -9.10
N SER A 253 19.03 6.32 -10.36
CA SER A 253 19.27 4.94 -10.76
C SER A 253 20.07 4.78 -12.07
N TYR A 254 20.69 3.62 -12.23
CA TYR A 254 21.39 3.18 -13.44
C TYR A 254 20.47 2.46 -14.45
N TYR A 255 19.14 2.50 -14.26
CA TYR A 255 18.16 1.75 -15.07
C TYR A 255 16.88 2.56 -15.32
N ASP A 256 16.31 2.51 -16.53
CA ASP A 256 14.92 2.94 -16.82
C ASP A 256 13.85 2.14 -16.04
#